data_AF-A0A4Q3U3W7-F1
#
_entry.id   AF-A0A4Q3U3W7-F1
#
_cell.length_a   1.000
_cell.length_b   1.000
_cell.length_c   1.000
_cell.angle_alpha   90.00
_cell.angle_beta   90.00
_cell.angle_gamma   90.00
#
_symmetry.space_group_name_H-M   'P 1'
#
loop_
_entity.id
_entity.type
_entity.pdbx_description
1 polymer ?
#
loop_
_entity_poly.entity_id
_entity_poly.type
_entity_poly.pdbx_seq_one_letter_code
_entity_poly.pdbx_strand_id
1 'polypeptide(L)'
;MIVLVVPGFVPQGRLPNLGRLAERGRVRRLTPVHGIREAAWLGLPPTEIADGPLIVAALGAEPPERSIQFHLSLLGLVDGQVVSSPAPTAAEMRVIAPLLPKLNTSKLTGLLGEG
;
A
#
# COMPACT_ATOMS: atom_id res chain seq x y z
N MET A 1 -26.08 -12.67 -5.00
CA MET A 1 -24.88 -13.50 -5.19
C MET A 1 -23.74 -12.83 -4.43
N ILE A 2 -23.20 -13.47 -3.40
CA ILE A 2 -22.08 -12.93 -2.61
C ILE A 2 -20.79 -13.48 -3.22
N VAL A 3 -19.89 -12.60 -3.64
CA VAL A 3 -18.56 -12.96 -4.16
C VAL A 3 -17.53 -12.57 -3.11
N LEU A 4 -16.83 -13.56 -2.55
CA LEU A 4 -15.73 -13.34 -1.62
C LEU A 4 -14.41 -13.46 -2.39
N VAL A 5 -13.62 -12.39 -2.40
CA VAL A 5 -12.27 -12.36 -2.98
C VAL A 5 -11.28 -12.25 -1.84
N VAL A 6 -10.31 -13.17 -1.75
CA VAL A 6 -9.26 -13.15 -0.72
C VAL A 6 -7.90 -12.93 -1.39
N PRO A 7 -7.35 -11.71 -1.37
CA PRO A 7 -6.11 -11.37 -2.06
C PRO A 7 -4.88 -11.95 -1.39
N GLY A 8 -3.90 -12.38 -2.20
CA GLY A 8 -2.61 -12.87 -1.66
C GLY A 8 -2.74 -14.06 -0.72
N PHE A 9 -3.90 -14.70 -0.71
CA PHE A 9 -4.22 -15.71 0.26
C PHE A 9 -3.52 -17.03 -0.06
N VAL A 10 -2.42 -17.28 0.64
CA VAL A 10 -1.74 -18.56 0.64
C VAL A 10 -2.15 -19.27 1.93
N PRO A 11 -3.10 -20.22 1.90
CA PRO A 11 -3.51 -20.93 3.11
C PRO A 11 -2.31 -21.67 3.72
N GLN A 12 -1.82 -21.16 4.85
CA GLN A 12 -0.97 -21.95 5.74
C GLN A 12 -1.90 -22.67 6.74
N GLY A 13 -2.55 -23.75 6.28
CA GLY A 13 -3.39 -24.61 7.12
C GLY A 13 -4.88 -24.67 6.76
N ARG A 14 -5.67 -25.37 7.59
CA ARG A 14 -7.12 -25.56 7.41
C ARG A 14 -7.89 -24.32 7.86
N LEU A 15 -8.80 -23.84 7.01
CA LEU A 15 -9.65 -22.68 7.28
C LEU A 15 -11.11 -23.12 7.28
N PRO A 16 -11.60 -23.67 8.40
CA PRO A 16 -12.91 -24.33 8.46
C PRO A 16 -14.05 -23.40 8.05
N ASN A 17 -13.93 -22.09 8.35
CA ASN A 17 -14.95 -21.10 7.98
C ASN A 17 -14.99 -20.83 6.47
N LEU A 18 -13.84 -20.81 5.78
CA LEU A 18 -13.80 -20.69 4.32
C LEU A 18 -14.28 -21.96 3.62
N GLY A 19 -14.03 -23.14 4.22
CA GLY A 19 -14.57 -24.41 3.74
C GLY A 19 -16.11 -24.41 3.71
N ARG A 20 -16.75 -23.96 4.79
CA ARG A 20 -18.22 -23.82 4.87
C ARG A 20 -18.78 -22.85 3.84
N LEU A 21 -18.03 -21.79 3.49
CA LEU A 21 -18.42 -20.84 2.46
C LEU A 21 -18.26 -21.43 1.05
N ALA A 22 -17.21 -22.21 0.81
CA ALA A 22 -16.98 -22.90 -0.45
C ALA A 22 -18.07 -23.96 -0.74
N GLU A 23 -18.53 -24.70 0.27
CA GLU A 23 -19.62 -25.67 0.15
C GLU A 23 -20.95 -25.05 -0.30
N ARG A 24 -21.19 -23.79 0.04
CA ARG A 24 -22.43 -23.06 -0.26
C ARG A 24 -22.29 -22.09 -1.45
N GLY A 25 -21.13 -22.07 -2.09
CA GLY A 25 -20.77 -21.07 -3.09
C GLY A 25 -20.07 -21.66 -4.31
N ARG A 26 -19.62 -20.77 -5.19
CA ARG A 26 -18.74 -21.14 -6.31
C ARG A 26 -17.37 -20.53 -6.06
N VAL A 27 -16.35 -21.39 -6.01
CA VAL A 27 -14.96 -20.97 -5.90
C VAL A 27 -14.39 -20.82 -7.30
N ARG A 28 -13.76 -19.68 -7.58
CA ARG A 28 -13.01 -19.43 -8.81
C ARG A 28 -11.63 -18.92 -8.49
N ARG A 29 -10.64 -19.47 -9.18
CA ARG A 29 -9.29 -18.90 -9.18
C ARG A 29 -9.30 -17.67 -10.06
N LEU A 30 -8.79 -16.56 -9.53
CA LEU A 30 -8.60 -15.34 -10.31
C LEU A 30 -7.25 -15.40 -11.03
N THR A 31 -7.24 -14.98 -12.28
CA THR A 31 -6.00 -14.76 -13.04
C THR A 31 -5.31 -13.52 -12.45
N PRO A 32 -3.98 -13.55 -12.25
CA PRO A 32 -3.24 -12.36 -11.85
C PRO A 32 -3.47 -11.25 -12.87
N VAL A 33 -3.85 -10.07 -12.40
CA VAL A 33 -4.06 -8.89 -13.23
C VAL A 33 -2.83 -7.98 -13.06
N HIS A 34 -2.40 -7.34 -14.15
CA HIS A 34 -1.31 -6.37 -14.12
C HIS A 34 -1.84 -5.02 -13.58
N GLY A 35 -1.00 -4.29 -12.85
CA GLY A 35 -1.39 -3.05 -12.16
C GLY A 35 -1.95 -3.31 -10.75
N ILE A 36 -2.85 -2.43 -10.29
CA ILE A 36 -3.41 -2.50 -8.95
C ILE A 36 -4.40 -3.66 -8.87
N ARG A 37 -4.09 -4.66 -8.05
CA ARG A 37 -4.88 -5.91 -7.96
C ARG A 37 -6.32 -5.63 -7.55
N GLU A 38 -6.50 -4.67 -6.66
CA GLU A 38 -7.77 -4.19 -6.13
C GLU A 38 -8.66 -3.60 -7.23
N ALA A 39 -8.07 -2.91 -8.21
CA ALA A 39 -8.81 -2.29 -9.30
C ALA A 39 -9.57 -3.34 -10.12
N ALA A 40 -8.96 -4.51 -10.34
CA ALA A 40 -9.60 -5.61 -11.04
C ALA A 40 -10.82 -6.18 -10.29
N TRP A 41 -10.82 -6.16 -8.95
CA TRP A 41 -11.97 -6.61 -8.16
C TRP A 41 -13.12 -5.60 -8.16
N LEU A 42 -12.78 -4.33 -8.32
CA LEU A 42 -13.75 -3.23 -8.43
C LEU A 42 -14.32 -3.10 -9.85
N GLY A 43 -13.92 -3.95 -10.80
CA GLY A 43 -14.33 -3.86 -12.20
C GLY A 43 -13.79 -2.62 -12.92
N LEU A 44 -12.76 -2.00 -12.34
CA LEU A 44 -12.06 -0.87 -12.95
C LEU A 44 -11.11 -1.40 -14.03
N PRO A 45 -10.91 -0.65 -15.13
CA PRO A 45 -9.90 -1.02 -16.11
C PRO A 45 -8.53 -1.11 -15.42
N PRO A 46 -7.65 -2.02 -15.87
CA PRO A 46 -6.28 -2.06 -15.37
C PRO A 46 -5.63 -0.71 -15.66
N THR A 47 -5.45 0.07 -14.60
CA THR A 47 -4.82 1.38 -14.67
C THR A 47 -3.60 1.35 -13.77
N GLU A 48 -2.53 1.95 -14.27
CA GLU A 48 -1.34 2.22 -13.48
C GLU A 48 -1.60 3.52 -12.72
N ILE A 49 -2.11 3.42 -11.50
CA ILE A 49 -2.06 4.56 -10.58
C ILE A 49 -0.68 4.50 -9.94
N ALA A 50 0.04 5.61 -9.96
CA ALA A 50 1.30 5.74 -9.25
C ALA A 50 1.09 5.50 -7.75
N ASP A 51 2.13 5.02 -7.06
CA ASP A 51 2.05 4.71 -5.63
C ASP A 51 1.71 5.93 -4.76
N GLY A 52 2.14 7.13 -5.16
CA GLY A 52 1.93 8.37 -4.42
C GLY A 52 0.45 8.62 -4.08
N PRO A 53 -0.43 8.75 -5.09
CA PRO A 53 -1.88 8.88 -4.85
C PRO A 53 -2.49 7.77 -4.00
N LEU A 54 -2.04 6.51 -4.18
CA LEU A 54 -2.56 5.38 -3.42
C LEU A 54 -2.19 5.49 -1.93
N ILE A 55 -0.95 5.85 -1.62
CA ILE A 55 -0.48 6.02 -0.24
C ILE A 55 -1.20 7.20 0.42
N VAL A 56 -1.34 8.32 -0.28
CA VAL A 56 -2.07 9.49 0.24
C VAL A 56 -3.52 9.13 0.57
N ALA A 57 -4.19 8.36 -0.31
CA ALA A 57 -5.55 7.87 -0.05
C ALA A 57 -5.60 6.88 1.12
N ALA A 58 -4.63 5.97 1.23
CA ALA A 58 -4.54 5.01 2.33
C ALA A 58 -4.34 5.70 3.69
N LEU A 59 -3.62 6.82 3.71
CA LEU A 59 -3.43 7.66 4.91
C LEU A 59 -4.63 8.57 5.21
N GLY A 60 -5.67 8.56 4.38
CA GLY A 60 -6.85 9.42 4.54
C GLY A 60 -6.55 10.91 4.41
N ALA A 61 -5.46 11.27 3.73
CA ALA A 61 -5.07 12.66 3.53
C ALA A 61 -5.83 13.28 2.34
N GLU A 62 -6.20 14.55 2.47
CA GLU A 62 -6.91 15.32 1.44
C GLU A 62 -5.99 16.43 0.91
N PRO A 63 -5.09 16.12 -0.05
CA PRO A 63 -4.21 17.14 -0.60
C PRO A 63 -5.01 18.13 -1.49
N PRO A 64 -4.52 19.36 -1.69
CA PRO A 64 -5.14 20.31 -2.60
C PRO A 64 -5.32 19.76 -4.02
N GLU A 65 -6.33 20.27 -4.73
CA GLU A 65 -6.56 19.92 -6.14
C GLU A 65 -5.30 20.17 -6.98
N ARG A 66 -5.01 19.27 -7.92
CA ARG A 66 -3.86 19.33 -8.84
C ARG A 66 -2.49 19.22 -8.15
N SER A 67 -2.45 18.79 -6.89
CA SER A 67 -1.20 18.38 -6.23
C SER A 67 -0.56 17.19 -6.93
N ILE A 68 0.78 17.15 -6.94
CA ILE A 68 1.54 15.98 -7.38
C ILE A 68 1.96 15.21 -6.13
N GLN A 69 1.65 13.92 -6.09
CA GLN A 69 1.85 13.07 -4.93
C GLN A 69 2.94 12.04 -5.23
N PHE A 70 3.91 11.94 -4.34
CA PHE A 70 5.05 11.04 -4.48
C PHE A 70 5.17 10.13 -3.26
N HIS A 71 5.49 8.86 -3.51
CA HIS A 71 5.99 7.96 -2.48
C HIS A 71 7.51 8.15 -2.37
N LEU A 72 8.01 8.42 -1.17
CA LEU A 72 9.44 8.52 -0.90
C LEU A 72 9.88 7.34 -0.03
N SER A 73 10.82 6.54 -0.54
CA SER A 73 11.47 5.49 0.22
C SER A 73 12.91 5.90 0.52
N LEU A 74 13.35 5.72 1.76
CA LEU A 74 14.74 5.97 2.15
C LEU A 74 15.60 4.81 1.66
N LEU A 75 16.66 5.14 0.92
CA LEU A 75 17.64 4.19 0.42
C LEU A 75 19.01 4.51 1.01
N GLY A 76 19.80 3.48 1.27
CA GLY A 76 21.20 3.61 1.66
C GLY A 76 22.10 3.59 0.44
N LEU A 77 23.27 4.23 0.52
CA LEU A 77 24.34 4.09 -0.45
C LEU A 77 25.56 3.50 0.25
N VAL A 78 25.94 2.27 -0.11
CA VAL A 78 27.10 1.56 0.45
C VAL A 78 28.00 1.16 -0.71
N ASP A 79 29.24 1.63 -0.70
CA ASP A 79 30.24 1.38 -1.76
C ASP A 79 29.72 1.65 -3.18
N GLY A 80 28.93 2.73 -3.33
CA GLY A 80 28.34 3.14 -4.60
C GLY A 80 27.13 2.30 -5.05
N GLN A 81 26.71 1.31 -4.24
CA GLN A 81 25.49 0.54 -4.50
C GLN A 81 24.32 1.09 -3.69
N VAL A 82 23.18 1.22 -4.36
CA VAL A 82 21.91 1.53 -3.72
C VAL A 82 21.43 0.29 -3.00
N VAL A 83 21.38 0.38 -1.67
CA VAL A 83 20.83 -0.68 -0.81
C VAL A 83 19.53 -0.20 -0.21
N SER A 84 18.61 -1.12 0.08
CA SER A 84 17.45 -0.76 0.89
C SER A 84 17.95 -0.25 2.24
N SER A 85 17.59 0.97 2.61
CA SER A 85 17.84 1.41 3.98
C SER A 85 16.98 0.53 4.89
N PRO A 86 17.50 0.06 6.03
CA PRO A 86 16.62 -0.52 7.05
C PRO A 86 15.54 0.49 7.41
N ALA A 87 14.32 0.00 7.62
CA ALA A 87 13.24 0.82 8.14
C ALA A 87 13.68 1.42 9.49
N PRO A 88 13.41 2.71 9.76
CA PRO A 88 13.77 3.30 11.04
C PRO A 88 13.11 2.53 12.18
N THR A 89 13.87 2.27 13.23
CA THR A 89 13.36 1.63 14.45
C THR A 89 12.30 2.50 15.12
N ALA A 90 11.47 1.91 15.98
CA ALA A 90 10.49 2.66 16.77
C ALA A 90 11.12 3.74 17.68
N ALA A 91 12.40 3.60 18.04
CA ALA A 91 13.14 4.63 18.78
C ALA A 91 13.53 5.80 17.88
N GLU A 92 14.04 5.52 16.68
CA GLU A 92 14.39 6.54 15.68
C GLU A 92 13.13 7.27 15.18
N MET A 93 12.03 6.56 14.96
CA MET A 93 10.76 7.17 14.56
C MET A 93 10.22 8.16 15.59
N ARG A 94 10.44 7.92 16.89
CA ARG A 94 10.08 8.88 17.94
C ARG A 94 10.87 10.19 17.86
N VAL A 95 12.04 10.19 17.23
CA VAL A 95 12.86 11.37 16.99
C VAL A 95 12.54 12.02 15.64
N ILE A 96 12.32 11.22 14.60
CA ILE A 96 12.05 11.71 13.23
C ILE A 96 10.66 12.31 13.11
N ALA A 97 9.63 11.65 13.66
CA ALA A 97 8.24 12.07 13.50
C ALA A 97 7.97 13.52 13.95
N PRO A 98 8.49 13.99 15.10
CA PRO A 98 8.34 15.38 15.51
C PRO A 98 9.10 16.40 14.64
N LEU A 99 10.12 15.96 13.89
CA LEU A 99 10.92 16.83 13.03
C LEU A 99 10.33 16.97 11.63
N LEU A 100 9.54 15.99 11.16
CA LEU A 100 8.94 16.01 9.83
C LEU A 100 8.14 17.29 9.54
N PRO A 101 7.32 17.84 10.46
CA PRO A 101 6.60 19.08 10.20
C PRO A 101 7.51 20.29 9.90
N LYS A 102 8.78 20.26 10.33
CA LYS A 102 9.74 21.34 10.03
C LYS A 102 10.17 21.37 8.57
N LEU A 103 9.99 20.27 7.85
CA LEU A 103 10.24 20.19 6.41
C LEU A 103 9.05 20.69 5.59
N ASN A 104 7.90 20.93 6.22
CA ASN A 104 6.73 21.43 5.52
C ASN A 104 6.97 22.86 5.02
N THR A 105 6.54 23.12 3.79
CA THR A 105 6.55 24.45 3.19
C THR A 105 5.17 24.74 2.62
N SER A 106 4.96 25.92 2.05
CA SER A 106 3.73 26.23 1.31
C SER A 106 3.50 25.33 0.09
N LYS A 107 4.51 24.55 -0.32
CA LYS A 107 4.47 23.66 -1.49
C LYS A 107 4.76 22.20 -1.15
N LEU A 108 5.06 21.88 0.11
CA LEU A 108 5.45 20.54 0.53
C LEU A 108 4.77 20.19 1.84
N THR A 109 4.07 19.06 1.84
CA THR A 109 3.46 18.48 3.04
C THR A 109 4.01 17.08 3.22
N GLY A 110 4.81 16.88 4.27
CA GLY A 110 5.27 15.57 4.68
C GLY A 110 4.17 14.81 5.41
N LEU A 111 3.96 13.56 5.01
CA LEU A 111 3.10 12.60 5.69
C LEU A 111 3.96 11.40 6.10
N LEU A 112 3.72 10.86 7.29
CA LEU A 112 4.33 9.60 7.71
C LEU A 112 3.49 8.45 7.14
N GLY A 113 4.11 7.63 6.30
CA GLY A 113 3.56 6.34 5.92
C GLY A 113 3.82 5.30 7.01
N GLU A 114 2.85 4.42 7.25
CA GLU A 114 3.11 3.14 7.91
C GLU A 114 3.54 2.17 6.80
N GLY A 115 4.83 1.83 6.79
CA GLY A 115 5.40 0.82 5.89
C GLY A 115 5.24 -0.60 6.44
#